data_AF-A0A3B9FPL4-F1
#
_entry.id   AF-A0A3B9FPL4-F1
#
_cell.length_a   1.000
_cell.length_b   1.000
_cell.length_c   1.000
_cell.angle_alpha   90.00
_cell.angle_beta   90.00
_cell.angle_gamma   90.00
#
_symmetry.space_group_name_H-M   'P 1'
#
loop_
_entity.id
_entity.type
_entity.pdbx_description
1 polymer ?
#
loop_
_entity_poly.entity_id
_entity_poly.type
_entity_poly.pdbx_seq_one_letter_code
_entity_poly.pdbx_strand_id
1 'polypeptide(L)'
;MGGVGVEEDPLGRFRAGQPQAGGLNCALARANQWGNKYGIMKMGFFRVPLYFLCIIALNQALYATSGAKWMASSYEDLRNAAEANDFYAQGFLALVHAHGDKGKDITVEVALPFARRSALAGHWLGYFAEGFLARMRGGEGNAQEVREFYLKAFRDPDGRMIKAAASGDPVAAYALAEIFTSDEVRPDLVPSVELAGRHYSVSAAGGYGPAKVQFSLLKTNAIRDSGITKDLGGGIALLEETVRTHLPSAHFYLGRAYFKGIGVQRDKEMALVHFQAAADRGHAVSQLTVADFYAHGLVGQPKIDLALRYARLAIGQQETKALAKIAEYESLLAGKAVPAGLRPDVPSPLDPSSGAEVPLPPPPSFPPSPPAPSPDPPPPFSATRLTPDLPSPYEGAPIVNPPPAPRPTFPEPPTLPEPPPLPVPSATGSTEETRELAKKHYFGRGSVPDYGKSLFLFTQSANAGDAEAARYLGIMYLRGKGVPKDNAKALEWFTLASDRGDALAGKNVQMLKSLLRK
;
A
#
# COMPACT_ATOMS: atom_id res chain seq x y z
N MET A 1 52.10 -60.74 -2.30
CA MET A 1 52.09 -61.00 -3.76
C MET A 1 51.01 -60.09 -4.33
N GLY A 2 51.37 -58.88 -4.77
CA GLY A 2 51.68 -58.56 -6.18
C GLY A 2 50.35 -58.21 -6.87
N GLY A 3 50.09 -57.06 -7.46
CA GLY A 3 50.87 -55.91 -7.90
C GLY A 3 50.12 -55.28 -9.09
N VAL A 4 50.32 -53.97 -9.33
CA VAL A 4 50.06 -53.24 -10.60
C VAL A 4 48.56 -53.05 -10.95
N GLY A 5 48.02 -51.92 -11.39
CA GLY A 5 48.55 -50.66 -11.90
C GLY A 5 47.94 -50.36 -13.28
N VAL A 6 47.25 -49.21 -13.37
CA VAL A 6 47.04 -48.33 -14.55
C VAL A 6 46.19 -48.83 -15.73
N GLU A 7 45.12 -48.10 -16.07
CA GLU A 7 45.01 -47.42 -17.39
C GLU A 7 43.84 -46.42 -17.41
N GLU A 8 44.15 -45.15 -17.69
CA GLU A 8 43.20 -44.18 -18.20
C GLU A 8 43.10 -44.34 -19.71
N ASP A 9 41.89 -44.27 -20.27
CA ASP A 9 41.65 -44.10 -21.71
C ASP A 9 41.09 -42.68 -21.97
N PRO A 10 41.77 -41.84 -22.77
CA PRO A 10 41.33 -40.50 -23.12
C PRO A 10 40.58 -40.54 -24.44
N LEU A 11 39.27 -40.25 -24.45
CA LEU A 11 38.52 -39.61 -25.55
C LEU A 11 37.03 -39.60 -25.19
N GLY A 12 36.50 -38.40 -24.95
CA GLY A 12 35.12 -38.19 -24.56
C GLY A 12 34.11 -38.72 -25.59
N ARG A 13 33.19 -39.56 -25.12
CA ARG A 13 31.79 -39.70 -25.56
C ARG A 13 31.08 -40.71 -24.65
N PHE A 14 30.33 -40.23 -23.66
CA PHE A 14 29.34 -41.06 -22.97
C PHE A 14 27.92 -40.66 -23.38
N ARG A 15 27.28 -41.60 -24.08
CA ARG A 15 25.83 -41.69 -24.28
C ARG A 15 25.16 -41.89 -22.92
N ALA A 16 24.06 -41.16 -22.68
CA ALA A 16 23.16 -41.41 -21.57
C ALA A 16 22.50 -42.79 -21.71
N GLY A 17 22.89 -43.72 -20.83
CA GLY A 17 22.17 -44.98 -20.58
C GLY A 17 21.27 -44.83 -19.36
N GLN A 18 20.03 -45.30 -19.48
CA GLN A 18 18.99 -45.24 -18.45
C GLN A 18 19.40 -45.94 -17.12
N PRO A 19 18.98 -45.45 -15.94
CA PRO A 19 19.14 -46.19 -14.70
C PRO A 19 18.08 -47.29 -14.58
N GLN A 20 18.54 -48.54 -14.47
CA GLN A 20 17.71 -49.71 -14.19
C GLN A 20 17.06 -49.60 -12.80
N ALA A 21 15.75 -49.78 -12.78
CA ALA A 21 14.95 -49.96 -11.58
C ALA A 21 15.27 -51.31 -10.91
N GLY A 22 16.07 -51.32 -9.85
CA GLY A 22 16.42 -52.55 -9.13
C GLY A 22 16.67 -52.43 -7.62
N GLY A 23 16.71 -51.22 -7.06
CA GLY A 23 17.12 -51.00 -5.65
C GLY A 23 16.01 -51.13 -4.61
N LEU A 24 14.77 -50.70 -4.91
CA LEU A 24 13.70 -50.68 -3.91
C LEU A 24 13.07 -52.06 -3.65
N ASN A 25 12.99 -52.93 -4.65
CA ASN A 25 12.30 -54.21 -4.54
C ASN A 25 13.07 -55.24 -3.68
N CYS A 26 14.41 -55.14 -3.60
CA CYS A 26 15.21 -56.05 -2.78
C CYS A 26 15.19 -55.69 -1.28
N ALA A 27 15.10 -54.39 -0.96
CA ALA A 27 14.97 -53.90 0.42
C ALA A 27 13.58 -54.17 1.01
N LEU A 28 12.52 -54.04 0.21
CA LEU A 28 11.14 -54.35 0.60
C LEU A 28 10.93 -55.86 0.86
N ALA A 29 11.57 -56.72 0.07
CA ALA A 29 11.46 -58.18 0.25
C ALA A 29 12.11 -58.68 1.55
N ARG A 30 13.26 -58.12 1.96
CA ARG A 30 13.94 -58.48 3.22
C ARG A 30 13.23 -57.94 4.46
N ALA A 31 12.60 -56.76 4.37
CA ALA A 31 11.83 -56.18 5.47
C ALA A 31 10.54 -56.97 5.78
N ASN A 32 9.87 -57.50 4.75
CA ASN A 32 8.65 -58.30 4.92
C ASN A 32 8.92 -59.69 5.54
N GLN A 33 10.09 -60.28 5.33
CA GLN A 33 10.43 -61.58 5.90
C GLN A 33 10.74 -61.50 7.40
N TRP A 34 11.21 -60.34 7.89
CA TRP A 34 11.48 -60.09 9.31
C TRP A 34 10.21 -59.79 10.12
N GLY A 35 9.22 -59.11 9.53
CA GLY A 35 7.96 -58.78 10.19
C GLY A 35 7.06 -60.00 10.47
N ASN A 36 7.16 -61.05 9.65
CA ASN A 36 6.31 -62.24 9.77
C ASN A 36 6.74 -63.22 10.89
N LYS A 37 7.95 -63.07 11.47
CA LYS A 37 8.48 -63.99 12.49
C LYS A 37 8.20 -63.54 13.93
N TYR A 38 7.78 -62.29 14.15
CA TYR A 38 7.60 -61.69 15.49
C TYR A 38 6.21 -61.07 15.73
N GLY A 39 5.19 -61.45 14.95
CA GLY A 39 3.80 -61.09 15.28
C GLY A 39 3.52 -59.58 15.39
N ILE A 40 4.18 -58.73 14.59
CA ILE A 40 3.88 -57.30 14.52
C ILE A 40 2.66 -57.12 13.61
N MET A 41 1.49 -57.38 14.18
CA MET A 41 0.20 -57.03 13.59
C MET A 41 0.13 -55.52 13.31
N LYS A 42 -0.12 -55.16 12.04
CA LYS A 42 -0.77 -53.91 11.58
C LYS A 42 -0.18 -52.58 12.11
N MET A 43 1.06 -52.25 11.74
CA MET A 43 1.63 -50.91 11.96
C MET A 43 1.55 -49.98 10.73
N GLY A 44 0.85 -50.40 9.66
CA GLY A 44 0.63 -49.59 8.46
C GLY A 44 -0.36 -48.43 8.66
N PHE A 45 -1.27 -48.55 9.64
CA PHE A 45 -2.34 -47.57 9.89
C PHE A 45 -1.84 -46.30 10.60
N PHE A 46 -0.70 -46.36 11.30
CA PHE A 46 -0.12 -45.21 12.01
C PHE A 46 0.98 -44.47 11.21
N ARG A 47 1.51 -45.06 10.13
CA ARG A 47 2.57 -44.41 9.34
C ARG A 47 2.05 -43.25 8.50
N VAL A 48 0.91 -43.41 7.85
CA VAL A 48 0.29 -42.36 7.02
C VAL A 48 -0.09 -41.12 7.84
N PRO A 49 -0.78 -41.21 8.99
CA PRO A 49 -1.07 -40.03 9.81
C PRO A 49 0.21 -39.42 10.42
N LEU A 50 1.23 -40.22 10.73
CA LEU A 50 2.51 -39.70 11.22
C LEU A 50 3.25 -38.90 10.13
N TYR A 51 3.29 -39.39 8.89
CA TYR A 51 3.83 -38.61 7.76
C TYR A 51 3.03 -37.33 7.50
N PHE A 52 1.70 -37.38 7.60
CA PHE A 52 0.85 -36.20 7.49
C PHE A 52 1.14 -35.17 8.59
N LEU A 53 1.28 -35.61 9.84
CA LEU A 53 1.67 -34.76 10.96
C LEU A 53 3.08 -34.20 10.79
N CYS A 54 4.03 -34.98 10.29
CA CYS A 54 5.37 -34.49 9.96
C CYS A 54 5.35 -33.46 8.83
N ILE A 55 4.54 -33.65 7.79
CA ILE A 55 4.38 -32.69 6.69
C ILE A 55 3.71 -31.42 7.20
N ILE A 56 2.68 -31.52 8.04
CA ILE A 56 2.03 -30.35 8.67
C ILE A 56 3.01 -29.62 9.56
N ALA A 57 3.74 -30.33 10.43
CA ALA A 57 4.74 -29.73 11.32
C ALA A 57 5.89 -29.09 10.54
N LEU A 58 6.37 -29.73 9.47
CA LEU A 58 7.39 -29.17 8.59
C LEU A 58 6.86 -27.96 7.83
N ASN A 59 5.62 -27.99 7.35
CA ASN A 59 5.00 -26.87 6.66
C ASN A 59 4.75 -25.69 7.61
N GLN A 60 4.33 -25.94 8.85
CA GLN A 60 4.21 -24.92 9.91
C GLN A 60 5.59 -24.37 10.32
N ALA A 61 6.62 -25.21 10.33
CA ALA A 61 8.00 -24.80 10.62
C ALA A 61 8.62 -23.98 9.46
N LEU A 62 8.26 -24.27 8.21
CA LEU A 62 8.76 -23.58 7.03
C LEU A 62 7.98 -22.30 6.71
N TYR A 63 6.65 -22.34 6.85
CA TYR A 63 5.74 -21.27 6.46
C TYR A 63 4.62 -21.15 7.50
N ALA A 64 4.78 -20.22 8.44
CA ALA A 64 3.83 -20.01 9.53
C ALA A 64 2.38 -19.74 9.04
N THR A 65 2.21 -19.24 7.82
CA THR A 65 0.90 -18.95 7.21
C THR A 65 0.87 -19.21 5.69
N SER A 66 -0.32 -19.35 5.11
CA SER A 66 -0.50 -19.58 3.67
C SER A 66 0.04 -18.45 2.79
N GLY A 67 -0.10 -17.19 3.22
CA GLY A 67 0.47 -16.03 2.55
C GLY A 67 2.00 -16.05 2.57
N ALA A 68 2.60 -16.37 3.71
CA ALA A 68 4.07 -16.51 3.82
C ALA A 68 4.60 -17.62 2.88
N LYS A 69 3.87 -18.75 2.78
CA LYS A 69 4.20 -19.83 1.83
C LYS A 69 4.28 -19.34 0.39
N TRP A 70 3.25 -18.65 -0.11
CA TRP A 70 3.21 -18.22 -1.51
C TRP A 70 4.11 -17.02 -1.81
N MET A 71 4.38 -16.18 -0.81
CA MET A 71 5.40 -15.15 -0.92
C MET A 71 6.79 -15.76 -1.16
N ALA A 72 7.15 -16.81 -0.41
CA ALA A 72 8.44 -17.48 -0.53
C ALA A 72 8.55 -18.42 -1.74
N SER A 73 7.44 -18.88 -2.31
CA SER A 73 7.46 -19.82 -3.44
C SER A 73 8.01 -19.19 -4.73
N SER A 74 8.48 -20.03 -5.65
CA SER A 74 8.76 -19.57 -7.02
C SER A 74 7.47 -19.14 -7.73
N TYR A 75 7.60 -18.39 -8.82
CA TYR A 75 6.46 -18.06 -9.67
C TYR A 75 5.84 -19.33 -10.30
N GLU A 76 6.65 -20.29 -10.72
CA GLU A 76 6.17 -21.52 -11.36
C GLU A 76 5.42 -22.41 -10.37
N ASP A 77 5.90 -22.55 -9.13
CA ASP A 77 5.18 -23.32 -8.11
C ASP A 77 3.83 -22.69 -7.77
N LEU A 78 3.80 -21.36 -7.66
CA LEU A 78 2.58 -20.59 -7.44
C LEU A 78 1.59 -20.78 -8.60
N ARG A 79 2.08 -20.70 -9.84
CA ARG A 79 1.29 -20.89 -11.04
C ARG A 79 0.72 -22.31 -11.14
N ASN A 80 1.55 -23.32 -10.93
CA ASN A 80 1.14 -24.72 -10.96
C ASN A 80 0.05 -24.99 -9.91
N ALA A 81 0.19 -24.43 -8.70
CA ALA A 81 -0.83 -24.55 -7.68
C ALA A 81 -2.14 -23.83 -8.04
N ALA A 82 -2.05 -22.64 -8.63
CA ALA A 82 -3.21 -21.91 -9.13
C ALA A 82 -3.94 -22.68 -10.24
N GLU A 83 -3.20 -23.35 -11.13
CA GLU A 83 -3.73 -24.24 -12.16
C GLU A 83 -4.32 -25.53 -11.59
N ALA A 84 -3.80 -26.01 -10.45
CA ALA A 84 -4.34 -27.13 -9.68
C ALA A 84 -5.53 -26.77 -8.76
N ASN A 85 -6.19 -25.64 -9.01
CA ASN A 85 -7.35 -25.13 -8.26
C ASN A 85 -7.08 -24.77 -6.78
N ASP A 86 -5.85 -24.41 -6.42
CA ASP A 86 -5.62 -23.70 -5.16
C ASP A 86 -6.11 -22.25 -5.29
N PHE A 87 -7.27 -21.96 -4.70
CA PHE A 87 -7.93 -20.65 -4.81
C PHE A 87 -7.16 -19.53 -4.13
N TYR A 88 -6.35 -19.84 -3.10
CA TYR A 88 -5.46 -18.84 -2.50
C TYR A 88 -4.34 -18.51 -3.49
N ALA A 89 -3.70 -19.53 -4.07
CA ALA A 89 -2.67 -19.35 -5.09
C ALA A 89 -3.20 -18.56 -6.30
N GLN A 90 -4.44 -18.81 -6.75
CA GLN A 90 -5.08 -18.03 -7.81
C GLN A 90 -5.25 -16.55 -7.43
N GLY A 91 -5.79 -16.26 -6.24
CA GLY A 91 -5.95 -14.88 -5.77
C GLY A 91 -4.61 -14.16 -5.60
N PHE A 92 -3.60 -14.86 -5.07
CA PHE A 92 -2.26 -14.30 -4.89
C PHE A 92 -1.53 -14.09 -6.22
N LEU A 93 -1.66 -15.02 -7.17
CA LEU A 93 -1.09 -14.88 -8.51
C LEU A 93 -1.69 -13.68 -9.25
N ALA A 94 -2.98 -13.39 -9.05
CA ALA A 94 -3.58 -12.16 -9.56
C ALA A 94 -2.89 -10.91 -8.97
N LEU A 95 -2.62 -10.88 -7.67
CA LEU A 95 -1.88 -9.78 -7.03
C LEU A 95 -0.44 -9.67 -7.51
N VAL A 96 0.24 -10.80 -7.79
CA VAL A 96 1.58 -10.81 -8.39
C VAL A 96 1.58 -10.05 -9.72
N HIS A 97 0.61 -10.32 -10.60
CA HIS A 97 0.45 -9.61 -11.86
C HIS A 97 -0.10 -8.17 -11.70
N ALA A 98 -0.83 -7.87 -10.63
CA ALA A 98 -1.31 -6.52 -10.35
C ALA A 98 -0.18 -5.60 -9.87
N HIS A 99 0.74 -6.13 -9.06
CA HIS A 99 1.87 -5.37 -8.51
C HIS A 99 3.14 -5.44 -9.35
N GLY A 100 3.26 -6.42 -10.25
CA GLY A 100 4.51 -6.73 -10.94
C GLY A 100 5.54 -7.40 -10.02
N ASP A 101 5.08 -8.24 -9.09
CA ASP A 101 5.94 -8.97 -8.16
C ASP A 101 6.55 -10.22 -8.84
N LYS A 102 7.52 -10.87 -8.20
CA LYS A 102 8.25 -12.05 -8.73
C LYS A 102 8.79 -11.84 -10.14
N GLY A 103 9.19 -10.60 -10.45
CA GLY A 103 9.75 -10.21 -11.73
C GLY A 103 8.77 -10.29 -12.89
N LYS A 104 7.46 -10.16 -12.65
CA LYS A 104 6.42 -10.08 -13.70
C LYS A 104 6.00 -8.64 -13.97
N ASP A 105 5.45 -8.40 -15.15
CA ASP A 105 4.97 -7.08 -15.54
C ASP A 105 3.57 -6.83 -14.99
N ILE A 106 3.23 -5.55 -14.80
CA ILE A 106 1.89 -5.14 -14.39
C ILE A 106 0.93 -5.36 -15.55
N THR A 107 0.02 -6.31 -15.40
CA THR A 107 -0.91 -6.72 -16.46
C THR A 107 -2.27 -7.09 -15.87
N VAL A 108 -3.26 -6.22 -16.05
CA VAL A 108 -4.62 -6.43 -15.52
C VAL A 108 -5.31 -7.59 -16.25
N GLU A 109 -5.08 -7.70 -17.55
CA GLU A 109 -5.67 -8.71 -18.45
C GLU A 109 -5.27 -10.13 -18.05
N VAL A 110 -4.02 -10.30 -17.60
CA VAL A 110 -3.52 -11.60 -17.12
C VAL A 110 -3.98 -11.88 -15.70
N ALA A 111 -4.07 -10.86 -14.85
CA ALA A 111 -4.46 -11.01 -13.44
C ALA A 111 -5.95 -11.39 -13.27
N LEU A 112 -6.82 -10.77 -14.08
CA LEU A 112 -8.27 -10.83 -13.91
C LEU A 112 -8.86 -12.26 -13.93
N PRO A 113 -8.48 -13.17 -14.86
CA PRO A 113 -9.00 -14.53 -14.87
C PRO A 113 -8.66 -15.35 -13.61
N PHE A 114 -7.51 -15.08 -12.97
CA PHE A 114 -7.15 -15.75 -11.73
C PHE A 114 -7.94 -15.20 -10.53
N ALA A 115 -8.07 -13.88 -10.43
CA ALA A 115 -8.90 -13.22 -9.41
C ALA A 115 -10.34 -13.74 -9.48
N ARG A 116 -10.91 -13.78 -10.70
CA ARG A 116 -12.27 -14.22 -10.96
C ARG A 116 -12.53 -15.67 -10.56
N ARG A 117 -11.62 -16.59 -10.90
CA ARG A 117 -11.76 -18.01 -10.53
C ARG A 117 -11.73 -18.19 -9.01
N SER A 118 -10.81 -17.50 -8.34
CA SER A 118 -10.71 -17.50 -6.87
C SER A 118 -11.98 -16.92 -6.21
N ALA A 119 -12.50 -15.80 -6.75
CA ALA A 119 -13.72 -15.16 -6.27
C ALA A 119 -14.98 -16.01 -6.49
N LEU A 120 -15.11 -16.65 -7.66
CA LEU A 120 -16.22 -17.57 -7.96
C LEU A 120 -16.23 -18.80 -7.04
N ALA A 121 -15.06 -19.24 -6.58
CA ALA A 121 -14.92 -20.28 -5.57
C ALA A 121 -15.19 -19.79 -4.14
N GLY A 122 -15.56 -18.52 -3.94
CA GLY A 122 -15.88 -17.95 -2.64
C GLY A 122 -14.66 -17.57 -1.80
N HIS A 123 -13.45 -17.50 -2.39
CA HIS A 123 -12.23 -17.20 -1.64
C HIS A 123 -12.04 -15.68 -1.46
N TRP A 124 -11.80 -15.24 -0.22
CA TRP A 124 -11.67 -13.82 0.14
C TRP A 124 -10.58 -13.09 -0.66
N LEU A 125 -9.45 -13.76 -0.91
CA LEU A 125 -8.34 -13.17 -1.66
C LEU A 125 -8.70 -12.93 -3.13
N GLY A 126 -9.56 -13.78 -3.70
CA GLY A 126 -10.11 -13.56 -5.04
C GLY A 126 -11.00 -12.33 -5.09
N TYR A 127 -11.89 -12.17 -4.11
CA TYR A 127 -12.70 -10.95 -3.99
C TYR A 127 -11.83 -9.71 -3.82
N PHE A 128 -10.83 -9.75 -2.93
CA PHE A 128 -9.91 -8.63 -2.75
C PHE A 128 -9.18 -8.28 -4.06
N ALA A 129 -8.65 -9.28 -4.77
CA ALA A 129 -7.96 -9.07 -6.04
C ALA A 129 -8.87 -8.49 -7.13
N GLU A 130 -10.13 -8.92 -7.23
CA GLU A 130 -11.12 -8.33 -8.15
C GLU A 130 -11.35 -6.84 -7.85
N GLY A 131 -11.57 -6.49 -6.58
CA GLY A 131 -11.72 -5.09 -6.18
C GLY A 131 -10.47 -4.26 -6.44
N PHE A 132 -9.28 -4.82 -6.21
CA PHE A 132 -8.01 -4.14 -6.47
C PHE A 132 -7.81 -3.86 -7.97
N LEU A 133 -8.08 -4.86 -8.82
CA LEU A 133 -8.00 -4.73 -10.27
C LEU A 133 -9.07 -3.78 -10.82
N ALA A 134 -10.27 -3.76 -10.26
CA ALA A 134 -11.32 -2.79 -10.60
C ALA A 134 -10.85 -1.35 -10.38
N ARG A 135 -10.13 -1.10 -9.27
CA ARG A 135 -9.50 0.21 -9.02
C ARG A 135 -8.43 0.53 -10.05
N MET A 136 -7.61 -0.43 -10.47
CA MET A 136 -6.54 -0.21 -11.46
C MET A 136 -7.07 0.11 -12.86
N ARG A 137 -8.19 -0.49 -13.28
CA ARG A 137 -8.81 -0.21 -14.59
C ARG A 137 -9.35 1.21 -14.71
N GLY A 138 -9.64 1.87 -13.58
CA GLY A 138 -10.17 3.24 -13.57
C GLY A 138 -11.57 3.38 -14.17
N GLY A 139 -12.15 4.59 -14.09
CA GLY A 139 -13.48 4.91 -14.60
C GLY A 139 -14.53 5.11 -13.51
N GLU A 140 -15.48 6.02 -13.75
CA GLU A 140 -16.50 6.44 -12.77
C GLU A 140 -17.44 5.29 -12.34
N GLY A 141 -17.56 4.23 -13.14
CA GLY A 141 -18.39 3.05 -12.85
C GLY A 141 -17.76 2.04 -11.87
N ASN A 142 -16.45 2.09 -11.62
CA ASN A 142 -15.76 1.01 -10.90
C ASN A 142 -15.78 1.18 -9.38
N ALA A 143 -16.11 2.36 -8.84
CA ALA A 143 -16.12 2.58 -7.39
C ALA A 143 -17.11 1.65 -6.67
N GLN A 144 -18.25 1.35 -7.31
CA GLN A 144 -19.23 0.40 -6.79
C GLN A 144 -18.73 -1.04 -6.86
N GLU A 145 -18.01 -1.40 -7.94
CA GLU A 145 -17.39 -2.72 -8.09
C GLU A 145 -16.30 -2.95 -7.03
N VAL A 146 -15.40 -1.98 -6.83
CA VAL A 146 -14.36 -1.99 -5.78
C VAL A 146 -15.01 -2.21 -4.42
N ARG A 147 -16.05 -1.42 -4.12
CA ARG A 147 -16.80 -1.49 -2.87
C ARG A 147 -17.41 -2.88 -2.65
N GLU A 148 -18.11 -3.41 -3.65
CA GLU A 148 -18.77 -4.71 -3.54
C GLU A 148 -17.75 -5.81 -3.22
N PHE A 149 -16.65 -5.85 -3.97
CA PHE A 149 -15.63 -6.86 -3.78
C PHE A 149 -14.85 -6.73 -2.48
N TYR A 150 -14.49 -5.50 -2.07
CA TYR A 150 -13.83 -5.27 -0.78
C TYR A 150 -14.72 -5.64 0.39
N LEU A 151 -16.02 -5.34 0.34
CA LEU A 151 -16.96 -5.75 1.38
C LEU A 151 -17.17 -7.26 1.39
N LYS A 152 -17.19 -7.95 0.23
CA LYS A 152 -17.22 -9.42 0.16
C LYS A 152 -15.97 -10.06 0.76
N ALA A 153 -14.79 -9.51 0.47
CA ALA A 153 -13.54 -9.98 1.06
C ALA A 153 -13.52 -9.78 2.59
N PHE A 154 -13.94 -8.60 3.05
CA PHE A 154 -13.95 -8.25 4.48
C PHE A 154 -15.00 -9.03 5.29
N ARG A 155 -16.16 -9.29 4.69
CA ARG A 155 -17.30 -10.02 5.29
C ARG A 155 -17.30 -11.49 4.89
N ASP A 156 -16.13 -12.08 4.67
CA ASP A 156 -16.05 -13.49 4.29
C ASP A 156 -16.77 -14.35 5.36
N PRO A 157 -17.63 -15.33 4.97
CA PRO A 157 -18.56 -15.98 5.90
C PRO A 157 -17.90 -16.62 7.12
N ASP A 158 -16.67 -17.10 6.96
CA ASP A 158 -15.90 -17.81 7.98
C ASP A 158 -14.92 -16.90 8.74
N GLY A 159 -14.83 -15.62 8.36
CA GLY A 159 -13.84 -14.65 8.86
C GLY A 159 -12.39 -15.11 8.60
N ARG A 160 -12.14 -15.89 7.56
CA ARG A 160 -10.81 -16.43 7.19
C ARG A 160 -9.80 -15.33 6.99
N MET A 161 -10.17 -14.23 6.34
CA MET A 161 -9.26 -13.10 6.11
C MET A 161 -8.85 -12.46 7.43
N ILE A 162 -9.83 -12.16 8.29
CA ILE A 162 -9.59 -11.52 9.59
C ILE A 162 -8.77 -12.44 10.50
N LYS A 163 -9.08 -13.74 10.54
CA LYS A 163 -8.32 -14.74 11.30
C LYS A 163 -6.89 -14.86 10.80
N ALA A 164 -6.68 -14.90 9.48
CA ALA A 164 -5.34 -14.95 8.89
C ALA A 164 -4.53 -13.70 9.21
N ALA A 165 -5.14 -12.50 9.09
CA ALA A 165 -4.47 -11.26 9.46
C ALA A 165 -4.13 -11.21 10.97
N ALA A 166 -5.03 -11.70 11.83
CA ALA A 166 -4.81 -11.79 13.27
C ALA A 166 -3.70 -12.79 13.65
N SER A 167 -3.50 -13.85 12.84
CA SER A 167 -2.37 -14.77 12.99
C SER A 167 -1.06 -14.27 12.37
N GLY A 168 -1.03 -13.02 11.89
CA GLY A 168 0.17 -12.42 11.31
C GLY A 168 0.44 -12.81 9.85
N ASP A 169 -0.57 -13.29 9.12
CA ASP A 169 -0.40 -13.56 7.69
C ASP A 169 -0.12 -12.26 6.92
N PRO A 170 1.01 -12.15 6.19
CA PRO A 170 1.40 -10.91 5.57
C PRO A 170 0.47 -10.47 4.44
N VAL A 171 -0.09 -11.40 3.68
CA VAL A 171 -0.96 -11.07 2.53
C VAL A 171 -2.35 -10.67 3.03
N ALA A 172 -2.89 -11.37 4.03
CA ALA A 172 -4.17 -11.00 4.64
C ALA A 172 -4.07 -9.66 5.38
N ALA A 173 -2.97 -9.40 6.10
CA ALA A 173 -2.72 -8.11 6.72
C ALA A 173 -2.65 -6.98 5.67
N TYR A 174 -1.96 -7.20 4.54
CA TYR A 174 -1.95 -6.24 3.44
C TYR A 174 -3.34 -5.95 2.88
N ALA A 175 -4.10 -6.99 2.56
CA ALA A 175 -5.45 -6.84 2.02
C ALA A 175 -6.36 -6.07 2.99
N LEU A 176 -6.26 -6.36 4.28
CA LEU A 176 -7.03 -5.67 5.32
C LEU A 176 -6.62 -4.20 5.43
N ALA A 177 -5.33 -3.90 5.31
CA ALA A 177 -4.83 -2.53 5.30
C ALA A 177 -5.38 -1.73 4.11
N GLU A 178 -5.33 -2.29 2.90
CA GLU A 178 -5.86 -1.68 1.67
C GLU A 178 -7.36 -1.39 1.77
N ILE A 179 -8.15 -2.33 2.31
CA ILE A 179 -9.58 -2.14 2.59
C ILE A 179 -9.80 -0.99 3.57
N PHE A 180 -9.00 -0.89 4.64
CA PHE A 180 -9.11 0.21 5.61
C PHE A 180 -8.64 1.57 5.08
N THR A 181 -7.91 1.62 3.97
CA THR A 181 -7.58 2.88 3.27
C THR A 181 -8.61 3.28 2.20
N SER A 182 -9.54 2.40 1.85
CA SER A 182 -10.48 2.59 0.75
C SER A 182 -11.70 3.41 1.19
N ASP A 183 -11.92 4.62 0.65
CA ASP A 183 -13.14 5.38 0.95
C ASP A 183 -14.41 4.79 0.30
N GLU A 184 -14.25 3.95 -0.73
CA GLU A 184 -15.33 3.31 -1.48
C GLU A 184 -16.18 2.35 -0.62
N VAL A 185 -15.62 1.78 0.45
CA VAL A 185 -16.32 0.84 1.35
C VAL A 185 -17.38 1.51 2.24
N ARG A 186 -17.48 2.85 2.21
CA ARG A 186 -18.50 3.59 2.95
C ARG A 186 -19.91 3.32 2.40
N PRO A 187 -20.97 3.49 3.21
CA PRO A 187 -20.94 3.72 4.66
C PRO A 187 -20.79 2.44 5.49
N ASP A 188 -20.75 1.26 4.84
CA ASP A 188 -20.76 -0.07 5.45
C ASP A 188 -19.54 -0.37 6.32
N LEU A 189 -18.39 0.20 5.95
CA LEU A 189 -17.16 0.18 6.72
C LEU A 189 -16.60 1.60 6.79
N VAL A 190 -16.05 1.98 7.95
CA VAL A 190 -15.39 3.27 8.15
C VAL A 190 -13.88 3.08 8.00
N PRO A 191 -13.26 3.64 6.95
CA PRO A 191 -11.81 3.68 6.78
C PRO A 191 -11.08 4.23 8.00
N SER A 192 -9.92 3.63 8.30
CA SER A 192 -9.07 4.01 9.41
C SER A 192 -7.60 3.89 9.00
N VAL A 193 -6.95 5.05 8.86
CA VAL A 193 -5.51 5.11 8.54
C VAL A 193 -4.68 4.49 9.65
N GLU A 194 -5.11 4.60 10.91
CA GLU A 194 -4.43 3.96 12.04
C GLU A 194 -4.44 2.44 11.92
N LEU A 195 -5.61 1.84 11.66
CA LEU A 195 -5.73 0.39 11.48
C LEU A 195 -4.98 -0.08 10.25
N ALA A 196 -5.10 0.66 9.14
CA ALA A 196 -4.34 0.36 7.93
C ALA A 196 -2.83 0.39 8.20
N GLY A 197 -2.33 1.41 8.90
CA GLY A 197 -0.92 1.54 9.25
C GLY A 197 -0.40 0.38 10.11
N ARG A 198 -1.17 -0.07 11.10
CA ARG A 198 -0.85 -1.26 11.90
C ARG A 198 -0.75 -2.51 11.04
N HIS A 199 -1.71 -2.74 10.14
CA HIS A 199 -1.72 -3.91 9.27
C HIS A 199 -0.62 -3.86 8.20
N TYR A 200 -0.31 -2.68 7.63
CA TYR A 200 0.85 -2.50 6.76
C TYR A 200 2.15 -2.79 7.50
N SER A 201 2.29 -2.36 8.76
CA SER A 201 3.47 -2.67 9.58
C SER A 201 3.66 -4.17 9.77
N VAL A 202 2.60 -4.91 10.08
CA VAL A 202 2.64 -6.37 10.24
C VAL A 202 3.02 -7.04 8.92
N SER A 203 2.38 -6.65 7.82
CA SER A 203 2.64 -7.21 6.50
C SER A 203 4.06 -6.91 6.00
N ALA A 204 4.54 -5.68 6.19
CA ALA A 204 5.89 -5.25 5.84
C ALA A 204 6.95 -6.02 6.65
N ALA A 205 6.72 -6.22 7.96
CA ALA A 205 7.59 -7.03 8.81
C ALA A 205 7.60 -8.51 8.37
N GLY A 206 6.47 -9.02 7.87
CA GLY A 206 6.38 -10.34 7.23
C GLY A 206 7.04 -10.43 5.85
N GLY A 207 7.61 -9.34 5.33
CA GLY A 207 8.39 -9.33 4.10
C GLY A 207 7.63 -8.99 2.82
N TYR A 208 6.35 -8.63 2.90
CA TYR A 208 5.54 -8.42 1.68
C TYR A 208 5.88 -7.09 1.01
N GLY A 209 6.44 -7.15 -0.21
CA GLY A 209 6.95 -5.99 -0.94
C GLY A 209 5.94 -4.85 -1.10
N PRO A 210 4.71 -5.10 -1.60
CA PRO A 210 3.69 -4.05 -1.72
C PRO A 210 3.36 -3.35 -0.39
N ALA A 211 3.33 -4.11 0.71
CA ALA A 211 3.12 -3.53 2.04
C ALA A 211 4.31 -2.71 2.53
N LYS A 212 5.56 -3.15 2.26
CA LYS A 212 6.76 -2.36 2.56
C LYS A 212 6.73 -1.00 1.87
N VAL A 213 6.29 -0.95 0.61
CA VAL A 213 6.08 0.29 -0.12
C VAL A 213 5.04 1.16 0.59
N GLN A 214 3.84 0.66 0.88
CA GLN A 214 2.82 1.47 1.56
C GLN A 214 3.29 1.95 2.95
N PHE A 215 3.92 1.07 3.72
CA PHE A 215 4.44 1.41 5.04
C PHE A 215 5.56 2.47 4.98
N SER A 216 6.42 2.43 3.96
CA SER A 216 7.43 3.46 3.71
C SER A 216 6.78 4.83 3.44
N LEU A 217 5.63 4.85 2.75
CA LEU A 217 4.88 6.07 2.49
C LEU A 217 4.24 6.61 3.76
N LEU A 218 3.72 5.74 4.61
CA LEU A 218 3.20 6.13 5.91
C LEU A 218 4.30 6.69 6.83
N LYS A 219 5.52 6.15 6.77
CA LYS A 219 6.67 6.67 7.53
C LYS A 219 7.19 7.99 7.00
N THR A 220 7.29 8.14 5.68
CA THR A 220 7.84 9.36 5.07
C THR A 220 6.88 10.55 5.17
N ASN A 221 5.56 10.28 5.27
CA ASN A 221 4.55 11.32 5.39
C ASN A 221 4.05 11.42 6.85
N ALA A 222 3.93 12.65 7.37
CA ALA A 222 3.29 12.87 8.68
C ALA A 222 1.77 12.78 8.53
N ILE A 223 1.22 11.56 8.41
CA ILE A 223 -0.23 11.39 8.34
C ILE A 223 -0.78 11.45 9.77
N ARG A 224 -1.56 12.50 10.03
CA ARG A 224 -2.28 12.69 11.29
C ARG A 224 -3.14 11.46 11.59
N ASP A 225 -3.15 11.03 12.84
CA ASP A 225 -3.94 9.89 13.32
C ASP A 225 -3.58 8.53 12.69
N SER A 226 -2.41 8.38 12.07
CA SER A 226 -1.93 7.08 11.56
C SER A 226 -1.31 6.17 12.64
N GLY A 227 -0.99 6.73 13.81
CA GLY A 227 -0.23 6.03 14.86
C GLY A 227 1.22 5.72 14.48
N ILE A 228 1.69 6.15 13.31
CA ILE A 228 3.06 5.94 12.81
C ILE A 228 3.82 7.27 12.93
N THR A 229 4.99 7.21 13.56
CA THR A 229 5.88 8.37 13.66
C THR A 229 6.56 8.65 12.33
N LYS A 230 6.68 9.94 11.98
CA LYS A 230 7.38 10.36 10.77
C LYS A 230 8.86 9.96 10.87
N ASP A 231 9.31 9.16 9.92
CA ASP A 231 10.66 8.62 9.82
C ASP A 231 11.08 8.61 8.34
N LEU A 232 11.70 9.70 7.90
CA LEU A 232 12.14 9.84 6.52
C LEU A 232 13.24 8.82 6.18
N GLY A 233 14.25 8.70 7.06
CA GLY A 233 15.39 7.81 6.82
C GLY A 233 14.98 6.34 6.78
N GLY A 234 14.22 5.87 7.77
CA GLY A 234 13.76 4.48 7.79
C GLY A 234 12.70 4.18 6.73
N GLY A 235 11.92 5.18 6.29
CA GLY A 235 11.02 5.03 5.14
C GLY A 235 11.79 4.85 3.83
N ILE A 236 12.81 5.67 3.57
CA ILE A 236 13.66 5.53 2.38
C ILE A 236 14.46 4.22 2.40
N ALA A 237 15.07 3.86 3.53
CA ALA A 237 15.81 2.61 3.65
C ALA A 237 14.92 1.39 3.30
N LEU A 238 13.64 1.43 3.69
CA LEU A 238 12.68 0.38 3.35
C LEU A 238 12.36 0.35 1.84
N LEU A 239 12.29 1.49 1.16
CA LEU A 239 12.13 1.54 -0.30
C LEU A 239 13.37 0.99 -1.02
N GLU A 240 14.57 1.38 -0.59
CA GLU A 240 15.84 0.88 -1.14
C GLU A 240 15.98 -0.63 -0.98
N GLU A 241 15.57 -1.17 0.18
CA GLU A 241 15.50 -2.61 0.39
C GLU A 241 14.50 -3.28 -0.57
N THR A 242 13.30 -2.68 -0.74
CA THR A 242 12.23 -3.25 -1.56
C THR A 242 12.53 -3.20 -3.06
N VAL A 243 13.30 -2.22 -3.53
CA VAL A 243 13.76 -2.15 -4.92
C VAL A 243 14.57 -3.39 -5.33
N ARG A 244 15.24 -4.07 -4.39
CA ARG A 244 15.96 -5.33 -4.65
C ARG A 244 15.04 -6.48 -5.06
N THR A 245 13.75 -6.40 -4.77
CA THR A 245 12.74 -7.36 -5.25
C THR A 245 12.19 -6.98 -6.64
N HIS A 246 12.74 -5.93 -7.26
CA HIS A 246 12.35 -5.40 -8.57
C HIS A 246 10.87 -5.01 -8.68
N LEU A 247 10.26 -4.58 -7.57
CA LEU A 247 8.86 -4.16 -7.53
C LEU A 247 8.69 -2.79 -8.21
N PRO A 248 7.85 -2.66 -9.26
CA PRO A 248 7.67 -1.41 -9.99
C PRO A 248 7.23 -0.22 -9.11
N SER A 249 6.35 -0.45 -8.13
CA SER A 249 5.89 0.60 -7.22
C SER A 249 7.02 1.11 -6.32
N ALA A 250 7.93 0.24 -5.85
CA ALA A 250 9.09 0.64 -5.06
C ALA A 250 10.02 1.55 -5.88
N HIS A 251 10.29 1.16 -7.14
CA HIS A 251 11.02 2.01 -8.08
C HIS A 251 10.34 3.36 -8.28
N PHE A 252 9.03 3.39 -8.54
CA PHE A 252 8.29 4.65 -8.70
C PHE A 252 8.44 5.58 -7.48
N TYR A 253 8.23 5.07 -6.27
CA TYR A 253 8.29 5.92 -5.07
C TYR A 253 9.71 6.33 -4.69
N LEU A 254 10.73 5.49 -4.94
CA LEU A 254 12.12 5.87 -4.76
C LEU A 254 12.56 6.92 -5.80
N GLY A 255 12.12 6.76 -7.06
CA GLY A 255 12.32 7.78 -8.09
C GLY A 255 11.69 9.12 -7.71
N ARG A 256 10.49 9.09 -7.11
CA ARG A 256 9.85 10.30 -6.55
C ARG A 256 10.63 10.89 -5.38
N ALA A 257 11.24 10.06 -4.54
CA ALA A 257 12.07 10.53 -3.44
C ALA A 257 13.30 11.27 -3.97
N TYR A 258 14.03 10.72 -4.94
CA TYR A 258 15.15 11.39 -5.61
C TYR A 258 14.71 12.65 -6.36
N PHE A 259 13.57 12.62 -7.05
CA PHE A 259 13.08 13.79 -7.77
C PHE A 259 12.78 14.96 -6.82
N LYS A 260 12.19 14.68 -5.66
CA LYS A 260 11.77 15.70 -4.70
C LYS A 260 12.79 15.99 -3.58
N GLY A 261 13.81 15.16 -3.43
CA GLY A 261 14.70 15.21 -2.27
C GLY A 261 14.02 14.79 -0.95
N ILE A 262 13.10 13.81 -0.98
CA ILE A 262 12.42 13.33 0.23
C ILE A 262 13.31 12.28 0.90
N GLY A 263 13.98 12.66 1.99
CA GLY A 263 14.86 11.74 2.74
C GLY A 263 16.14 11.32 2.00
N VAL A 264 16.34 11.80 0.78
CA VAL A 264 17.55 11.63 -0.05
C VAL A 264 17.93 12.97 -0.67
N GLN A 265 19.16 13.10 -1.17
CA GLN A 265 19.53 14.25 -1.99
C GLN A 265 18.76 14.25 -3.30
N ARG A 266 18.40 15.45 -3.78
CA ARG A 266 17.68 15.59 -5.03
C ARG A 266 18.58 15.23 -6.21
N ASP A 267 18.12 14.30 -7.03
CA ASP A 267 18.86 13.77 -8.18
C ASP A 267 17.85 13.39 -9.28
N LYS A 268 17.88 14.11 -10.41
CA LYS A 268 16.88 13.91 -11.48
C LYS A 268 17.26 12.73 -12.37
N GLU A 269 18.55 12.49 -12.54
CA GLU A 269 19.12 11.39 -13.30
C GLU A 269 18.74 10.06 -12.63
N MET A 270 18.98 9.93 -11.33
CA MET A 270 18.56 8.78 -10.54
C MET A 270 17.05 8.64 -10.50
N ALA A 271 16.32 9.75 -10.38
CA ALA A 271 14.86 9.70 -10.47
C ALA A 271 14.37 9.11 -11.78
N LEU A 272 14.95 9.54 -12.92
CA LEU A 272 14.61 9.01 -14.24
C LEU A 272 14.91 7.52 -14.34
N VAL A 273 16.07 7.05 -13.86
CA VAL A 273 16.43 5.62 -13.86
C VAL A 273 15.37 4.79 -13.13
N HIS A 274 14.95 5.24 -11.95
CA HIS A 274 13.91 4.56 -11.18
C HIS A 274 12.53 4.62 -11.85
N PHE A 275 12.16 5.77 -12.44
CA PHE A 275 10.91 5.87 -13.19
C PHE A 275 10.89 4.97 -14.43
N GLN A 276 11.99 4.87 -15.17
CA GLN A 276 12.13 3.96 -16.31
C GLN A 276 11.98 2.49 -15.87
N ALA A 277 12.69 2.08 -14.82
CA ALA A 277 12.60 0.73 -14.28
C ALA A 277 11.16 0.35 -13.89
N ALA A 278 10.34 1.30 -13.42
CA ALA A 278 8.92 1.07 -13.17
C ALA A 278 8.07 1.10 -14.46
N ALA A 279 8.34 2.05 -15.36
CA ALA A 279 7.60 2.26 -16.60
C ALA A 279 7.71 1.07 -17.56
N ASP A 280 8.91 0.53 -17.69
CA ASP A 280 9.23 -0.63 -18.54
C ASP A 280 8.53 -1.90 -18.04
N ARG A 281 8.07 -1.89 -16.78
CA ARG A 281 7.29 -2.96 -16.15
C ARG A 281 5.78 -2.71 -16.10
N GLY A 282 5.28 -1.75 -16.87
CA GLY A 282 3.84 -1.49 -17.00
C GLY A 282 3.26 -0.52 -15.97
N HIS A 283 4.09 0.18 -15.18
CA HIS A 283 3.58 1.17 -14.23
C HIS A 283 3.16 2.45 -14.97
N ALA A 284 1.85 2.60 -15.22
CA ALA A 284 1.29 3.65 -16.08
C ALA A 284 1.63 5.08 -15.65
N VAL A 285 1.65 5.35 -14.34
CA VAL A 285 2.04 6.68 -13.83
C VAL A 285 3.52 6.95 -14.12
N SER A 286 4.38 5.93 -14.03
CA SER A 286 5.80 6.08 -14.38
C SER A 286 5.98 6.25 -15.88
N GLN A 287 5.18 5.58 -16.72
CA GLN A 287 5.22 5.80 -18.17
C GLN A 287 4.93 7.27 -18.53
N LEU A 288 3.88 7.86 -17.93
CA LEU A 288 3.61 9.30 -18.10
C LEU A 288 4.72 10.17 -17.52
N THR A 289 5.28 9.80 -16.36
CA THR A 289 6.38 10.55 -15.74
C THR A 289 7.63 10.54 -16.62
N VAL A 290 8.02 9.37 -17.15
CA VAL A 290 9.15 9.24 -18.09
C VAL A 290 8.86 10.01 -19.37
N ALA A 291 7.62 10.00 -19.85
CA ALA A 291 7.21 10.81 -20.99
C ALA A 291 7.43 12.31 -20.72
N ASP A 292 7.04 12.83 -19.55
CA ASP A 292 7.30 14.21 -19.16
C ASP A 292 8.80 14.52 -19.07
N PHE A 293 9.61 13.60 -18.54
CA PHE A 293 11.07 13.76 -18.52
C PHE A 293 11.66 13.95 -19.91
N TYR A 294 11.16 13.18 -20.90
CA TYR A 294 11.62 13.30 -22.28
C TYR A 294 11.02 14.48 -23.03
N ALA A 295 9.73 14.77 -22.87
CA ALA A 295 9.07 15.87 -23.58
C ALA A 295 9.68 17.22 -23.22
N HIS A 296 10.08 17.39 -21.96
CA HIS A 296 10.57 18.66 -21.44
C HIS A 296 12.07 18.71 -21.18
N GLY A 297 12.81 17.65 -21.55
CA GLY A 297 14.28 17.62 -21.39
C GLY A 297 14.72 17.79 -19.93
N LEU A 298 14.01 17.15 -18.98
CA LEU A 298 14.36 17.26 -17.55
C LEU A 298 15.74 16.67 -17.24
N VAL A 299 16.18 15.73 -18.08
CA VAL A 299 17.52 15.13 -18.10
C VAL A 299 17.98 15.06 -19.56
N GLY A 300 18.80 16.02 -19.99
CA GLY A 300 19.31 16.12 -21.36
C GLY A 300 18.34 16.78 -22.35
N GLN A 301 18.60 16.60 -23.64
CA GLN A 301 17.81 17.24 -24.71
C GLN A 301 16.38 16.64 -24.79
N PRO A 302 15.36 17.46 -25.10
CA PRO A 302 14.00 16.97 -25.33
C PRO A 302 13.92 15.88 -26.41
N LYS A 303 13.14 14.83 -26.15
CA LYS A 303 12.92 13.67 -27.02
C LYS A 303 11.42 13.41 -27.15
N ILE A 304 10.72 14.29 -27.85
CA ILE A 304 9.24 14.29 -27.93
C ILE A 304 8.71 12.98 -28.54
N ASP A 305 9.40 12.40 -29.53
CA ASP A 305 9.01 11.10 -30.11
C ASP A 305 9.02 9.98 -29.07
N LEU A 306 10.00 10.00 -28.15
CA LEU A 306 10.11 9.02 -27.07
C LEU A 306 9.04 9.27 -26.00
N ALA A 307 8.75 10.54 -25.71
CA ALA A 307 7.64 10.92 -24.83
C ALA A 307 6.29 10.41 -25.34
N LEU A 308 6.00 10.59 -26.64
CA LEU A 308 4.79 10.07 -27.27
C LEU A 308 4.69 8.54 -27.18
N ARG A 309 5.81 7.81 -27.33
CA ARG A 309 5.83 6.35 -27.15
C ARG A 309 5.44 5.95 -25.73
N TYR A 310 6.07 6.55 -24.73
CA TYR A 310 5.76 6.26 -23.33
C TYR A 310 4.32 6.67 -22.94
N ALA A 311 3.83 7.81 -23.42
CA ALA A 311 2.46 8.24 -23.16
C ALA A 311 1.42 7.27 -23.75
N ARG A 312 1.67 6.72 -24.95
CA ARG A 312 0.79 5.72 -25.57
C ARG A 312 0.74 4.42 -24.77
N LEU A 313 1.83 4.00 -24.13
CA LEU A 313 1.83 2.82 -23.25
C LEU A 313 0.86 2.98 -22.06
N ALA A 314 0.67 4.20 -21.57
CA ALA A 314 -0.17 4.48 -20.41
C ALA A 314 -1.68 4.49 -20.70
N ILE A 315 -2.10 4.41 -21.97
CA ILE A 315 -3.52 4.50 -22.38
C ILE A 315 -4.37 3.44 -21.66
N GLY A 316 -3.87 2.20 -21.53
CA GLY A 316 -4.65 1.10 -20.94
C GLY A 316 -5.07 1.29 -19.47
N GLN A 317 -4.41 2.17 -18.71
CA GLN A 317 -4.71 2.42 -17.29
C GLN A 317 -4.97 3.89 -16.95
N GLN A 318 -4.48 4.84 -17.77
CA GLN A 318 -4.56 6.28 -17.52
C GLN A 318 -5.07 7.01 -18.76
N GLU A 319 -6.02 6.42 -19.50
CA GLU A 319 -6.50 6.89 -20.81
C GLU A 319 -6.69 8.41 -20.88
N THR A 320 -7.50 9.00 -20.00
CA THR A 320 -7.78 10.44 -20.02
C THR A 320 -6.51 11.29 -19.89
N LYS A 321 -5.60 10.92 -18.98
CA LYS A 321 -4.35 11.66 -18.78
C LYS A 321 -3.35 11.41 -19.91
N ALA A 322 -3.29 10.17 -20.40
CA ALA A 322 -2.43 9.77 -21.48
C ALA A 322 -2.80 10.49 -22.78
N LEU A 323 -4.09 10.55 -23.13
CA LEU A 323 -4.58 11.27 -24.30
C LEU A 323 -4.32 12.77 -24.20
N ALA A 324 -4.52 13.38 -23.01
CA ALA A 324 -4.19 14.78 -22.78
C ALA A 324 -2.68 15.06 -22.99
N LYS A 325 -1.81 14.20 -22.46
CA LYS A 325 -0.36 14.28 -22.65
C LYS A 325 0.06 14.06 -24.10
N ILE A 326 -0.56 13.13 -24.81
CA ILE A 326 -0.29 12.91 -26.24
C ILE A 326 -0.62 14.17 -27.04
N ALA A 327 -1.78 14.78 -26.81
CA ALA A 327 -2.16 16.02 -27.46
C ALA A 327 -1.20 17.18 -27.15
N GLU A 328 -0.74 17.29 -25.90
CA GLU A 328 0.29 18.24 -25.49
C GLU A 328 1.59 18.03 -26.28
N TYR A 329 2.09 16.80 -26.34
CA TYR A 329 3.36 16.48 -27.00
C TYR A 329 3.28 16.61 -28.53
N GLU A 330 2.15 16.27 -29.15
CA GLU A 330 1.91 16.51 -30.58
C GLU A 330 1.93 18.01 -30.91
N SER A 331 1.40 18.85 -30.02
CA SER A 331 1.50 20.31 -30.17
C SER A 331 2.95 20.80 -30.06
N LEU A 332 3.73 20.26 -29.12
CA LEU A 332 5.16 20.57 -28.98
C LEU A 332 5.94 20.16 -30.23
N LEU A 333 5.66 18.98 -30.79
CA LEU A 333 6.30 18.48 -32.00
C LEU A 333 6.00 19.33 -33.23
N ALA A 334 4.78 19.86 -33.34
CA ALA A 334 4.33 20.71 -34.44
C ALA A 334 4.92 22.13 -34.42
N GLY A 335 5.78 22.47 -33.45
CA GLY A 335 6.37 23.81 -33.32
C GLY A 335 5.35 24.91 -33.01
N LYS A 336 4.12 24.55 -32.64
CA LYS A 336 3.08 25.50 -32.25
C LYS A 336 3.37 25.98 -30.83
N ALA A 337 3.40 27.29 -30.63
CA ALA A 337 3.49 27.87 -29.30
C ALA A 337 2.30 27.39 -28.46
N VAL A 338 2.59 26.52 -27.49
CA VAL A 338 1.62 26.11 -26.50
C VAL A 338 1.27 27.36 -25.68
N PRO A 339 -0.02 27.75 -25.55
CA PRO A 339 -0.41 28.90 -24.74
C PRO A 339 0.16 28.74 -23.32
N ALA A 340 0.63 29.86 -22.75
CA ALA A 340 1.56 29.94 -21.62
C ALA A 340 1.10 29.32 -20.27
N GLY A 341 0.01 28.55 -20.25
CA GLY A 341 -0.51 27.82 -19.08
C GLY A 341 -0.20 26.32 -19.02
N LEU A 342 0.62 25.77 -19.93
CA LEU A 342 0.91 24.32 -20.02
C LEU A 342 2.42 24.05 -20.19
N ARG A 343 3.21 24.42 -19.17
CA ARG A 343 4.57 23.89 -18.93
C ARG A 343 4.51 22.95 -17.71
N PRO A 344 5.37 21.93 -17.62
CA PRO A 344 5.08 20.76 -16.80
C PRO A 344 5.22 21.02 -15.30
N ASP A 345 4.12 20.85 -14.57
CA ASP A 345 4.20 20.15 -13.30
C ASP A 345 4.50 18.70 -13.63
N VAL A 346 5.71 18.21 -13.35
CA VAL A 346 5.85 16.77 -13.07
C VAL A 346 4.80 16.47 -12.01
N PRO A 347 3.88 15.52 -12.21
CA PRO A 347 2.72 15.39 -11.35
C PRO A 347 3.13 15.35 -9.89
N SER A 348 2.84 16.45 -9.24
CA SER A 348 2.80 16.67 -7.82
C SER A 348 1.96 17.90 -7.73
N PRO A 349 0.73 17.78 -7.23
CA PRO A 349 -0.32 18.67 -7.67
C PRO A 349 0.12 20.13 -7.42
N LEU A 350 0.26 20.88 -8.52
CA LEU A 350 0.23 22.36 -8.67
C LEU A 350 1.55 23.19 -8.61
N ASP A 351 1.87 23.77 -9.79
CA ASP A 351 2.31 25.12 -10.23
C ASP A 351 3.80 25.53 -10.56
N PRO A 352 4.03 26.47 -11.53
CA PRO A 352 5.16 26.51 -12.49
C PRO A 352 6.08 27.77 -12.47
N SER A 353 7.30 27.71 -13.06
CA SER A 353 7.90 28.81 -13.88
C SER A 353 9.33 28.55 -14.40
N SER A 354 9.55 28.95 -15.68
CA SER A 354 10.80 29.38 -16.39
C SER A 354 12.08 28.52 -16.31
N GLY A 355 12.82 28.16 -17.38
CA GLY A 355 12.93 28.67 -18.75
C GLY A 355 14.43 28.79 -19.14
N ALA A 356 14.78 28.30 -20.35
CA ALA A 356 16.01 28.49 -21.15
C ALA A 356 17.06 27.34 -21.20
N GLU A 357 17.29 26.86 -22.43
CA GLU A 357 18.20 25.80 -22.91
C GLU A 357 19.57 26.32 -23.39
N VAL A 358 20.62 25.48 -23.31
CA VAL A 358 21.87 25.50 -24.13
C VAL A 358 22.32 24.02 -24.37
N PRO A 359 22.94 23.66 -25.51
CA PRO A 359 22.85 22.31 -26.09
C PRO A 359 24.03 21.33 -25.86
N LEU A 360 23.70 20.03 -26.02
CA LEU A 360 24.45 18.85 -26.51
C LEU A 360 25.71 18.38 -25.73
N PRO A 361 25.78 17.07 -25.37
CA PRO A 361 26.60 16.14 -26.16
C PRO A 361 26.03 14.70 -26.24
N PRO A 362 26.59 13.84 -27.13
CA PRO A 362 26.16 12.47 -27.31
C PRO A 362 26.47 11.57 -26.09
N PRO A 363 25.76 10.45 -25.94
CA PRO A 363 25.75 9.65 -24.73
C PRO A 363 27.11 8.98 -24.44
N PRO A 364 27.59 8.98 -23.18
CA PRO A 364 28.75 8.19 -22.81
C PRO A 364 28.38 6.71 -22.67
N SER A 365 29.29 5.87 -23.13
CA SER A 365 29.28 4.42 -22.98
C SER A 365 29.54 4.01 -21.53
N PHE A 366 28.77 3.03 -21.05
CA PHE A 366 28.86 2.48 -19.70
C PHE A 366 30.19 1.76 -19.48
N PRO A 367 30.95 2.04 -18.40
CA PRO A 367 31.95 1.11 -17.90
C PRO A 367 31.26 -0.06 -17.16
N PRO A 368 31.86 -1.27 -17.16
CA PRO A 368 31.31 -2.42 -16.45
C PRO A 368 31.34 -2.20 -14.93
N SER A 369 30.33 -2.74 -14.25
CA SER A 369 30.15 -2.65 -12.80
C SER A 369 31.37 -3.16 -12.02
N PRO A 370 31.79 -2.49 -10.94
CA PRO A 370 32.86 -2.99 -10.07
C PRO A 370 32.41 -4.26 -9.32
N PRO A 371 33.33 -5.17 -8.98
CA PRO A 371 33.02 -6.37 -8.22
C PRO A 371 32.59 -6.02 -6.78
N ALA A 372 31.64 -6.79 -6.25
CA ALA A 372 31.10 -6.61 -4.90
C ALA A 372 32.20 -6.71 -3.81
N PRO A 373 32.17 -5.87 -2.77
CA PRO A 373 33.10 -5.99 -1.65
C PRO A 373 32.80 -7.25 -0.82
N SER A 374 33.86 -7.88 -0.34
CA SER A 374 33.81 -9.04 0.55
C SER A 374 33.21 -8.69 1.91
N PRO A 375 32.48 -9.59 2.59
CA PRO A 375 31.90 -9.30 3.89
C PRO A 375 33.00 -9.25 4.97
N ASP A 376 33.03 -8.18 5.76
CA ASP A 376 33.88 -8.09 6.95
C ASP A 376 33.47 -9.13 8.00
N PRO A 377 34.42 -9.68 8.78
CA PRO A 377 34.12 -10.60 9.86
C PRO A 377 33.43 -9.87 11.03
N PRO A 378 32.51 -10.52 11.76
CA PRO A 378 31.81 -9.91 12.88
C PRO A 378 32.76 -9.64 14.06
N PRO A 379 32.54 -8.58 14.85
CA PRO A 379 33.35 -8.31 16.04
C PRO A 379 33.12 -9.38 17.12
N PRO A 380 34.11 -9.63 18.00
CA PRO A 380 34.03 -10.70 18.98
C PRO A 380 33.03 -10.39 20.09
N PHE A 381 32.15 -11.35 20.36
CA PHE A 381 31.28 -11.37 21.53
C PHE A 381 32.13 -11.46 22.81
N SER A 382 31.96 -10.51 23.73
CA SER A 382 32.33 -10.69 25.13
C SER A 382 31.10 -11.03 25.95
N ALA A 383 31.00 -12.28 26.35
CA ALA A 383 30.04 -12.77 27.32
C ALA A 383 30.55 -12.43 28.72
N THR A 384 29.83 -11.60 29.45
CA THR A 384 29.81 -11.68 30.92
C THR A 384 28.36 -11.77 31.35
N ARG A 385 28.00 -12.94 31.88
CA ARG A 385 26.69 -13.29 32.44
C ARG A 385 26.96 -13.58 33.92
N LEU A 386 26.35 -12.85 34.85
CA LEU A 386 25.29 -13.27 35.79
C LEU A 386 25.68 -12.61 37.15
N THR A 387 24.84 -12.01 38.00
CA THR A 387 23.39 -12.00 38.30
C THR A 387 23.12 -10.83 39.30
N PRO A 388 22.04 -10.81 40.09
CA PRO A 388 20.74 -10.21 39.80
C PRO A 388 20.44 -9.02 40.73
N ASP A 389 19.59 -8.09 40.31
CA ASP A 389 18.64 -7.34 41.14
C ASP A 389 18.28 -6.02 40.44
N LEU A 390 17.04 -5.97 39.97
CA LEU A 390 16.40 -4.79 39.40
C LEU A 390 15.78 -3.97 40.53
N PRO A 391 16.07 -2.67 40.67
CA PRO A 391 15.15 -1.74 41.29
C PRO A 391 14.17 -1.16 40.25
N SER A 392 12.90 -1.19 40.62
CA SER A 392 11.74 -0.59 39.96
C SER A 392 11.91 0.94 39.77
N PRO A 393 11.47 1.55 38.66
CA PRO A 393 11.58 3.00 38.45
C PRO A 393 10.50 3.82 39.19
N TYR A 394 9.77 3.22 40.15
CA TYR A 394 8.83 3.91 41.03
C TYR A 394 9.38 4.03 42.45
N GLU A 395 10.42 4.84 42.63
CA GLU A 395 10.77 5.43 43.94
C GLU A 395 11.10 6.91 43.73
N GLY A 396 10.27 7.77 44.33
CA GLY A 396 10.28 9.21 44.13
C GLY A 396 11.41 9.89 44.88
N ALA A 397 12.09 10.82 44.20
CA ALA A 397 12.92 11.84 44.81
C ALA A 397 12.14 13.17 44.89
N PRO A 398 12.32 13.98 45.96
CA PRO A 398 11.53 15.18 46.21
C PRO A 398 11.95 16.33 45.29
N ILE A 399 11.00 16.91 44.55
CA ILE A 399 11.23 18.10 43.73
C ILE A 399 11.13 19.35 44.62
N VAL A 400 12.26 20.03 44.79
CA VAL A 400 12.34 21.42 45.23
C VAL A 400 11.95 22.30 44.04
N ASN A 401 10.92 23.12 44.18
CA ASN A 401 10.48 24.05 43.12
C ASN A 401 11.37 25.30 43.07
N PRO A 402 12.09 25.60 41.96
CA PRO A 402 12.66 26.92 41.73
C PRO A 402 11.57 27.91 41.28
N PRO A 403 11.74 29.23 41.52
CA PRO A 403 10.75 30.24 41.15
C PRO A 403 10.59 30.35 39.61
N PRO A 404 9.38 30.71 39.12
CA PRO A 404 9.08 30.68 37.70
C PRO A 404 9.83 31.77 36.93
N ALA A 405 10.47 31.39 35.82
CA ALA A 405 11.04 32.31 34.85
C ALA A 405 9.93 33.11 34.12
N PRO A 406 10.19 34.37 33.73
CA PRO A 406 9.22 35.17 32.98
C PRO A 406 8.93 34.53 31.62
N ARG A 407 7.64 34.44 31.26
CA ARG A 407 7.18 33.84 30.00
C ARG A 407 7.73 34.63 28.80
N PRO A 408 8.21 33.94 27.73
CA PRO A 408 8.42 34.59 26.45
C PRO A 408 7.07 35.08 25.89
N THR A 409 7.00 36.38 25.64
CA THR A 409 5.90 37.05 24.93
C THR A 409 5.99 36.71 23.45
N PHE A 410 5.10 35.84 22.98
CA PHE A 410 4.87 35.63 21.54
C PHE A 410 3.94 36.73 21.02
N PRO A 411 4.17 37.28 19.80
CA PRO A 411 3.18 38.13 19.16
C PRO A 411 1.87 37.35 18.97
N GLU A 412 0.75 38.00 19.28
CA GLU A 412 -0.60 37.45 19.15
C GLU A 412 -0.85 36.97 17.70
N PRO A 413 -1.41 35.77 17.49
CA PRO A 413 -1.85 35.35 16.18
C PRO A 413 -2.99 36.27 15.70
N PRO A 414 -3.14 36.52 14.38
CA PRO A 414 -4.25 37.32 13.88
C PRO A 414 -5.57 36.70 14.32
N THR A 415 -6.36 37.48 15.05
CA THR A 415 -7.72 37.13 15.46
C THR A 415 -8.57 36.95 14.21
N LEU A 416 -8.96 35.70 13.93
CA LEU A 416 -10.08 35.42 13.04
C LEU A 416 -11.36 35.97 13.69
N PRO A 417 -12.30 36.52 12.91
CA PRO A 417 -13.48 37.19 13.44
C PRO A 417 -14.28 36.25 14.36
N GLU A 418 -14.74 36.77 15.50
CA GLU A 418 -15.70 36.06 16.34
C GLU A 418 -16.93 35.68 15.50
N PRO A 419 -17.37 34.41 15.56
CA PRO A 419 -18.52 33.96 14.82
C PRO A 419 -19.82 34.57 15.39
N PRO A 420 -20.83 34.82 14.54
CA PRO A 420 -22.06 35.49 14.93
C PRO A 420 -22.91 34.67 15.93
N PRO A 421 -23.83 35.32 16.66
CA PRO A 421 -24.65 34.70 17.69
C PRO A 421 -25.62 33.64 17.14
N LEU A 422 -26.09 32.77 18.04
CA LEU A 422 -26.97 31.63 17.72
C LEU A 422 -28.23 32.06 16.94
N PRO A 423 -28.64 31.30 15.93
CA PRO A 423 -29.62 31.75 14.94
C PRO A 423 -31.10 31.56 15.31
N VAL A 424 -31.91 32.55 14.92
CA VAL A 424 -33.37 32.51 14.85
C VAL A 424 -33.85 32.05 13.46
N PRO A 425 -34.90 31.20 13.36
CA PRO A 425 -35.33 30.62 12.08
C PRO A 425 -36.04 31.64 11.18
N SER A 426 -35.74 31.65 9.87
CA SER A 426 -36.51 32.38 8.86
C SER A 426 -36.53 31.65 7.49
N ALA A 427 -37.76 31.52 6.98
CA ALA A 427 -38.26 31.16 5.65
C ALA A 427 -37.51 30.10 4.78
N THR A 428 -38.25 29.02 4.56
CA THR A 428 -37.97 27.84 3.74
C THR A 428 -37.98 28.14 2.23
N GLY A 429 -36.87 27.84 1.56
CA GLY A 429 -36.74 27.85 0.10
C GLY A 429 -35.28 27.84 -0.37
N SER A 430 -34.40 28.59 0.30
CA SER A 430 -32.98 28.72 -0.06
C SER A 430 -32.03 27.78 0.71
N THR A 431 -32.54 27.05 1.70
CA THR A 431 -31.70 26.31 2.66
C THR A 431 -31.15 25.00 2.12
N GLU A 432 -31.94 24.28 1.33
CA GLU A 432 -31.56 22.99 0.73
C GLU A 432 -30.49 23.15 -0.34
N GLU A 433 -30.66 24.08 -1.29
CA GLU A 433 -29.64 24.36 -2.31
C GLU A 433 -28.31 24.79 -1.69
N THR A 434 -28.37 25.67 -0.69
CA THR A 434 -27.20 26.13 0.08
C THR A 434 -26.53 24.97 0.82
N ARG A 435 -27.32 24.06 1.41
CA ARG A 435 -26.82 22.85 2.07
C ARG A 435 -26.16 21.89 1.08
N GLU A 436 -26.77 21.65 -0.07
CA GLU A 436 -26.19 20.77 -1.09
C GLU A 436 -24.90 21.35 -1.69
N LEU A 437 -24.83 22.66 -1.87
CA LEU A 437 -23.59 23.36 -2.23
C LEU A 437 -22.54 23.25 -1.12
N ALA A 438 -22.92 23.40 0.15
CA ALA A 438 -22.04 23.19 1.30
C ALA A 438 -21.49 21.76 1.34
N LYS A 439 -22.34 20.75 1.09
CA LYS A 439 -21.93 19.35 0.96
C LYS A 439 -20.95 19.17 -0.19
N LYS A 440 -21.17 19.81 -1.35
CA LYS A 440 -20.22 19.76 -2.47
C LYS A 440 -18.83 20.25 -2.06
N HIS A 441 -18.75 21.38 -1.35
CA HIS A 441 -17.50 21.91 -0.83
C HIS A 441 -16.91 21.07 0.32
N TYR A 442 -17.74 20.48 1.17
CA TYR A 442 -17.31 19.67 2.31
C TYR A 442 -16.74 18.30 1.89
N PHE A 443 -17.38 17.66 0.92
CA PHE A 443 -17.00 16.34 0.40
C PHE A 443 -16.05 16.43 -0.79
N GLY A 444 -15.93 17.59 -1.44
CA GLY A 444 -15.07 17.77 -2.60
C GLY A 444 -15.54 16.98 -3.83
N ARG A 445 -16.85 16.92 -4.10
CA ARG A 445 -17.37 16.24 -5.30
C ARG A 445 -16.91 17.01 -6.56
N GLY A 446 -15.80 16.56 -7.14
CA GLY A 446 -15.16 17.13 -8.33
C GLY A 446 -14.10 18.21 -8.06
N SER A 447 -13.76 18.52 -6.80
CA SER A 447 -12.69 19.49 -6.44
C SER A 447 -12.14 19.23 -5.04
N VAL A 448 -11.00 19.83 -4.67
CA VAL A 448 -10.46 19.72 -3.30
C VAL A 448 -11.48 20.26 -2.28
N PRO A 449 -11.74 19.56 -1.15
CA PRO A 449 -12.63 20.05 -0.11
C PRO A 449 -12.25 21.44 0.39
N ASP A 450 -13.19 22.37 0.37
CA ASP A 450 -13.02 23.73 0.88
C ASP A 450 -13.79 23.84 2.19
N TYR A 451 -13.09 23.54 3.29
CA TYR A 451 -13.73 23.52 4.60
C TYR A 451 -14.18 24.90 5.07
N GLY A 452 -13.48 25.97 4.67
CA GLY A 452 -13.87 27.34 4.98
C GLY A 452 -15.20 27.72 4.35
N LYS A 453 -15.36 27.47 3.03
CA LYS A 453 -16.65 27.70 2.34
C LYS A 453 -17.74 26.78 2.84
N SER A 454 -17.45 25.51 3.10
CA SER A 454 -18.45 24.59 3.65
C SER A 454 -18.94 25.02 5.03
N LEU A 455 -18.04 25.50 5.90
CA LEU A 455 -18.38 26.02 7.22
C LEU A 455 -19.32 27.22 7.08
N PHE A 456 -18.99 28.16 6.19
CA PHE A 456 -19.80 29.34 5.93
C PHE A 456 -21.20 28.98 5.44
N LEU A 457 -21.31 28.13 4.41
CA LEU A 457 -22.59 27.74 3.81
C LEU A 457 -23.44 26.86 4.73
N PHE A 458 -22.83 25.93 5.47
CA PHE A 458 -23.55 25.17 6.49
C PHE A 458 -24.04 26.06 7.63
N THR A 459 -23.24 27.05 8.07
CA THR A 459 -23.67 28.04 9.07
C THR A 459 -24.85 28.84 8.55
N GLN A 460 -24.81 29.31 7.31
CA GLN A 460 -25.92 30.03 6.68
C GLN A 460 -27.20 29.18 6.63
N SER A 461 -27.12 27.94 6.15
CA SER A 461 -28.28 27.04 6.03
C SER A 461 -28.82 26.61 7.41
N ALA A 462 -27.93 26.31 8.36
CA ALA A 462 -28.31 26.04 9.74
C ALA A 462 -28.97 27.26 10.40
N ASN A 463 -28.51 28.48 10.10
CA ASN A 463 -29.10 29.69 10.64
C ASN A 463 -30.53 29.91 10.13
N ALA A 464 -30.81 29.53 8.89
CA ALA A 464 -32.14 29.57 8.31
C ALA A 464 -33.06 28.40 8.75
N GLY A 465 -32.59 27.51 9.63
CA GLY A 465 -33.41 26.46 10.24
C GLY A 465 -33.15 25.05 9.73
N ASP A 466 -32.19 24.84 8.82
CA ASP A 466 -31.90 23.50 8.30
C ASP A 466 -31.24 22.60 9.36
N ALA A 467 -31.96 21.56 9.76
CA ALA A 467 -31.52 20.60 10.78
C ALA A 467 -30.31 19.77 10.32
N GLU A 468 -30.25 19.42 9.03
CA GLU A 468 -29.16 18.61 8.48
C GLU A 468 -27.87 19.44 8.40
N ALA A 469 -27.96 20.72 8.01
CA ALA A 469 -26.82 21.63 8.01
C ALA A 469 -26.26 21.83 9.44
N ALA A 470 -27.13 22.00 10.44
CA ALA A 470 -26.72 22.05 11.84
C ALA A 470 -26.02 20.75 12.29
N ARG A 471 -26.48 19.58 11.83
CA ARG A 471 -25.79 18.31 12.07
C ARG A 471 -24.39 18.29 11.45
N TYR A 472 -24.20 18.82 10.24
CA TYR A 472 -22.87 18.89 9.63
C TYR A 472 -21.91 19.83 10.38
N LEU A 473 -22.40 20.95 10.93
CA LEU A 473 -21.59 21.80 11.81
C LEU A 473 -21.14 21.04 13.06
N GLY A 474 -22.04 20.27 13.67
CA GLY A 474 -21.70 19.37 14.78
C GLY A 474 -20.57 18.39 14.41
N ILE A 475 -20.61 17.81 13.21
CA ILE A 475 -19.55 16.92 12.70
C ILE A 475 -18.25 17.68 12.46
N MET A 476 -18.31 18.91 11.95
CA MET A 476 -17.12 19.75 11.71
C MET A 476 -16.38 20.05 13.02
N TYR A 477 -17.09 20.46 14.07
CA TYR A 477 -16.52 20.70 15.39
C TYR A 477 -16.06 19.41 16.08
N LEU A 478 -16.80 18.30 15.95
CA LEU A 478 -16.42 17.01 16.55
C LEU A 478 -15.10 16.47 15.96
N ARG A 479 -14.87 16.69 14.66
CA ARG A 479 -13.71 16.16 13.93
C ARG A 479 -12.59 17.18 13.71
N GLY A 480 -12.83 18.45 14.02
CA GLY A 480 -11.89 19.53 13.75
C GLY A 480 -11.64 19.77 12.25
N LYS A 481 -12.69 19.68 11.41
CA LYS A 481 -12.59 19.91 9.96
C LYS A 481 -12.92 21.36 9.62
N GLY A 482 -11.92 22.15 9.24
CA GLY A 482 -12.06 23.59 8.95
C GLY A 482 -12.20 24.48 10.19
N VAL A 483 -12.33 23.87 11.37
CA VAL A 483 -12.40 24.51 12.69
C VAL A 483 -11.58 23.70 13.69
N PRO A 484 -11.08 24.29 14.78
CA PRO A 484 -10.52 23.52 15.89
C PRO A 484 -11.55 22.53 16.44
N LYS A 485 -11.07 21.36 16.90
CA LYS A 485 -11.94 20.36 17.51
C LYS A 485 -12.51 20.89 18.82
N ASP A 486 -13.83 20.85 18.95
CA ASP A 486 -14.56 21.33 20.12
C ASP A 486 -15.78 20.46 20.37
N ASN A 487 -15.70 19.58 21.37
CA ASN A 487 -16.77 18.65 21.69
C ASN A 487 -17.99 19.37 22.31
N ALA A 488 -17.80 20.51 22.98
CA ALA A 488 -18.90 21.27 23.56
C ALA A 488 -19.73 21.92 22.44
N LYS A 489 -19.08 22.61 21.51
CA LYS A 489 -19.76 23.17 20.32
C LYS A 489 -20.38 22.10 19.44
N ALA A 490 -19.71 20.95 19.27
CA ALA A 490 -20.30 19.82 18.54
C ALA A 490 -21.62 19.36 19.18
N LEU A 491 -21.66 19.27 20.51
CA LEU A 491 -22.85 18.89 21.25
C LEU A 491 -23.97 19.92 21.09
N GLU A 492 -23.66 21.21 21.12
CA GLU A 492 -24.62 22.29 20.88
C GLU A 492 -25.26 22.19 19.50
N TRP A 493 -24.44 22.05 18.44
CA TRP A 493 -24.94 21.92 17.07
C TRP A 493 -25.74 20.64 16.83
N PHE A 494 -25.33 19.51 17.41
CA PHE A 494 -26.11 18.28 17.34
C PHE A 494 -27.43 18.37 18.11
N THR A 495 -27.46 19.06 19.24
CA THR A 495 -28.70 19.27 20.02
C THR A 495 -29.65 20.14 19.22
N LEU A 496 -29.17 21.26 18.66
CA LEU A 496 -29.96 22.13 17.79
C LEU A 496 -30.55 21.39 16.58
N ALA A 497 -29.75 20.54 15.91
CA ALA A 497 -30.21 19.72 14.80
C ALA A 497 -31.28 18.69 15.24
N SER A 498 -31.07 18.06 16.40
CA SER A 498 -32.03 17.10 16.98
C SER A 498 -33.36 17.76 17.33
N ASP A 499 -33.33 18.96 17.92
CA ASP A 499 -34.52 19.72 18.31
C ASP A 499 -35.33 20.16 17.08
N ARG A 500 -34.67 20.29 15.93
CA ARG A 500 -35.28 20.57 14.62
C ARG A 500 -35.66 19.32 13.83
N GLY A 501 -35.59 18.13 14.45
CA GLY A 501 -36.10 16.88 13.89
C GLY A 501 -35.07 15.99 13.17
N ASP A 502 -33.76 16.31 13.22
CA ASP A 502 -32.73 15.40 12.68
C ASP A 502 -32.45 14.23 13.65
N ALA A 503 -33.04 13.07 13.36
CA ALA A 503 -32.90 11.86 14.17
C ALA A 503 -31.45 11.32 14.22
N LEU A 504 -30.61 11.60 13.22
CA LEU A 504 -29.20 11.20 13.22
C LEU A 504 -28.41 12.09 14.19
N ALA A 505 -28.76 13.37 14.29
CA ALA A 505 -28.19 14.28 15.27
C ALA A 505 -28.51 13.85 16.71
N GLY A 506 -29.75 13.40 16.98
CA GLY A 506 -30.13 12.86 18.29
C GLY A 506 -29.26 11.66 18.74
N LYS A 507 -28.90 10.76 17.82
CA LYS A 507 -27.95 9.67 18.10
C LYS A 507 -26.55 10.21 18.44
N ASN A 508 -26.08 11.23 17.72
CA ASN A 508 -24.79 11.87 17.98
C ASN A 508 -24.76 12.60 19.34
N VAL A 509 -25.87 13.23 19.75
CA VAL A 509 -26.02 13.83 21.10
C VAL A 509 -25.86 12.78 22.19
N GLN A 510 -26.55 11.64 22.07
CA GLN A 510 -26.46 10.55 23.06
C GLN A 510 -25.03 9.99 23.15
N MET A 511 -24.41 9.73 21.99
CA MET A 511 -23.03 9.26 21.92
C MET A 511 -22.08 10.25 22.60
N LEU A 512 -22.15 11.54 22.26
CA LEU A 512 -21.21 12.54 22.76
C LEU A 512 -21.42 12.82 24.26
N LYS A 513 -22.67 12.85 24.74
CA LYS A 513 -22.96 12.90 26.19
C LYS A 513 -22.42 11.69 26.93
N SER A 514 -22.40 10.49 26.32
CA SER A 514 -21.82 9.30 26.97
C SER A 514 -20.30 9.36 27.08
N LEU A 515 -19.63 9.98 26.10
CA LEU A 515 -18.18 10.15 26.07
C LEU A 515 -17.69 11.23 27.03
N LEU A 516 -18.49 12.28 27.26
CA LEU A 516 -18.15 13.39 28.16
C LEU A 516 -18.45 13.12 29.64
N ARG A 517 -19.13 11.99 29.95
CA ARG A 517 -19.42 11.55 31.33
C ARG A 517 -18.38 10.57 31.90
N LYS A 518 -17.43 10.12 31.08
CA LYS A 518 -16.28 9.31 31.50
C LYS A 518 -15.07 10.21 31.60
#